data_AF-A0A6N9Q8M8-F1
#
_entry.id   AF-A0A6N9Q8M8-F1
#
_cell.length_a   1.000
_cell.length_b   1.000
_cell.length_c   1.000
_cell.angle_alpha   90.00
_cell.angle_beta   90.00
_cell.angle_gamma   90.00
#
_symmetry.space_group_name_H-M   'P 1'
#
loop_
_entity.id
_entity.type
_entity.pdbx_description
1 polymer ?
#
loop_
_entity_poly.entity_id
_entity_poly.type
_entity_poly.pdbx_seq_one_letter_code
_entity_poly.pdbx_strand_id
1 'polypeptide(L)'
;MNLKNFNSFKDFWPFYLQQHSKRATRAWHFVGTSFVFVCIIISFLFMNFWYLLGAPIIAYSFAWISHFFIEGNKPATFGHPLWSLRADFQMFYYVLTGSLKEQLDKHQIQQSV
;
A
#
# COMPACT_ATOMS: atom_id res chain seq x y z
N MET A 1 1.13 19.37 -7.54
CA MET A 1 0.26 18.24 -7.17
C MET A 1 -1.09 18.84 -6.87
N ASN A 2 -2.12 18.57 -7.68
CA ASN A 2 -3.47 18.98 -7.31
C ASN A 2 -3.89 17.99 -6.21
N LEU A 3 -3.85 18.42 -4.95
CA LEU A 3 -4.28 17.59 -3.83
C LEU A 3 -5.78 17.38 -4.01
N LYS A 4 -6.13 16.29 -4.70
CA LYS A 4 -7.52 15.90 -4.89
C LYS A 4 -8.08 15.68 -3.48
N ASN A 5 -8.94 16.57 -3.03
CA ASN A 5 -9.63 16.42 -1.76
C ASN A 5 -10.68 15.33 -1.97
N PHE A 6 -10.54 14.22 -1.25
CA PHE A 6 -11.60 13.22 -1.19
C PHE A 6 -12.46 13.55 0.03
N ASN A 7 -13.76 13.28 -0.05
CA ASN A 7 -14.68 13.49 1.06
C ASN A 7 -14.95 12.18 1.82
N SER A 8 -14.52 11.05 1.26
CA SER A 8 -14.66 9.73 1.86
C SER A 8 -13.55 8.79 1.38
N PHE A 9 -13.32 7.73 2.17
CA PHE A 9 -12.42 6.65 1.75
C PHE A 9 -12.90 5.95 0.47
N LYS A 10 -14.22 5.88 0.24
CA LYS A 10 -14.80 5.30 -0.98
C LYS A 10 -14.36 6.08 -2.23
N ASP A 11 -14.20 7.39 -2.13
CA ASP A 11 -13.72 8.24 -3.23
C ASP A 11 -12.21 8.15 -3.40
N PHE A 12 -11.48 7.96 -2.29
CA PHE A 12 -10.02 7.77 -2.28
C PHE A 12 -9.60 6.42 -2.88
N TRP A 13 -10.35 5.35 -2.62
CA TRP A 13 -9.97 3.99 -2.99
C TRP A 13 -9.70 3.78 -4.50
N PRO A 14 -10.55 4.25 -5.44
CA PRO A 14 -10.26 4.16 -6.87
C PRO A 14 -9.01 4.94 -7.28
N PHE A 15 -8.79 6.11 -6.68
CA PHE A 15 -7.57 6.90 -6.90
C PHE A 15 -6.34 6.15 -6.41
N TYR A 16 -6.40 5.55 -5.22
CA TYR A 16 -5.33 4.73 -4.69
C TYR A 16 -5.00 3.56 -5.62
N LEU A 17 -6.00 2.83 -6.12
CA LEU A 17 -5.79 1.74 -7.09
C LEU A 17 -5.15 2.23 -8.39
N GLN A 18 -5.51 3.42 -8.87
CA GLN A 18 -4.84 4.06 -10.03
C GLN A 18 -3.37 4.38 -9.75
N GLN A 19 -3.02 4.77 -8.52
CA GLN A 19 -1.63 5.00 -8.13
C GLN A 19 -0.82 3.69 -8.00
N HIS A 20 -1.47 2.53 -8.11
CA HIS A 20 -0.87 1.21 -8.06
C HIS A 20 -1.33 0.36 -9.25
N SER A 21 -1.31 0.94 -10.45
CA SER A 21 -1.84 0.31 -11.67
C SER A 21 -1.00 -0.90 -12.11
N LYS A 22 0.33 -0.84 -11.86
CA LYS A 22 1.25 -1.91 -12.24
C LYS A 22 1.25 -3.04 -11.22
N ARG A 23 1.27 -4.28 -11.70
CA ARG A 23 1.34 -5.48 -10.85
C ARG A 23 2.56 -5.45 -9.93
N ALA A 24 3.71 -5.04 -10.48
CA ALA A 24 4.96 -4.97 -9.74
C ALA A 24 4.87 -4.00 -8.55
N THR A 25 4.28 -2.81 -8.71
CA THR A 25 4.08 -1.86 -7.61
C THR A 25 3.28 -2.47 -6.46
N ARG A 26 2.16 -3.14 -6.78
CA ARG A 26 1.34 -3.84 -5.76
C ARG A 26 2.10 -4.97 -5.07
N ALA A 27 2.93 -5.70 -5.80
CA ALA A 27 3.75 -6.77 -5.24
C ALA A 27 4.78 -6.23 -4.24
N TRP A 28 5.44 -5.11 -4.54
CA TRP A 28 6.37 -4.45 -3.62
C TRP A 28 5.68 -3.98 -2.34
N HIS A 29 4.49 -3.36 -2.46
CA HIS A 29 3.68 -2.99 -1.29
C HIS A 29 3.25 -4.21 -0.48
N PHE A 30 2.88 -5.31 -1.14
CA PHE A 30 2.55 -6.56 -0.46
C PHE A 30 3.72 -7.08 0.37
N VAL A 31 4.93 -7.15 -0.21
CA VAL A 31 6.16 -7.55 0.48
C VAL A 31 6.45 -6.61 1.66
N GLY A 32 6.43 -5.29 1.44
CA GLY A 32 6.65 -4.31 2.50
C GLY A 32 5.66 -4.44 3.66
N THR A 33 4.38 -4.66 3.34
CA THR A 33 3.32 -4.86 4.35
C THR A 33 3.46 -6.20 5.08
N SER A 34 3.90 -7.28 4.42
CA SER A 34 4.25 -8.54 5.08
C SER A 34 5.32 -8.34 6.15
N PHE A 35 6.34 -7.51 5.89
CA PHE A 35 7.38 -7.22 6.87
C PHE A 35 6.88 -6.43 8.09
N VAL A 36 5.78 -5.68 7.99
CA VAL A 36 5.12 -5.07 9.16
C VAL A 36 4.68 -6.16 10.13
N PHE A 37 4.04 -7.23 9.64
CA PHE A 37 3.64 -8.36 10.47
C PHE A 37 4.83 -9.12 11.04
N VAL A 38 5.91 -9.28 10.27
CA VAL A 38 7.17 -9.87 10.77
C VAL A 38 7.74 -9.05 11.93
N CYS A 39 7.81 -7.72 11.80
CA CYS A 39 8.29 -6.85 12.87
C CYS A 39 7.41 -6.94 14.13
N ILE A 40 6.09 -7.02 13.96
CA ILE A 40 5.15 -7.23 15.07
C ILE A 40 5.42 -8.58 15.76
N ILE A 41 5.52 -9.67 14.99
CA ILE A 41 5.78 -11.01 15.54
C ILE A 41 7.10 -11.01 16.32
N ILE A 42 8.20 -10.50 15.73
CA ILE A 42 9.50 -10.40 16.38
C ILE A 42 9.42 -9.55 17.67
N SER A 43 8.71 -8.42 17.62
CA SER A 43 8.51 -7.57 18.80
C SER A 43 7.92 -8.34 19.98
N PHE A 44 6.90 -9.17 19.74
CA PHE A 44 6.28 -9.98 20.77
C PHE A 44 7.13 -11.19 21.18
N LEU A 45 7.82 -11.85 20.24
CA LEU A 45 8.68 -12.99 20.53
C LEU A 45 9.86 -12.62 21.44
N PHE A 46 10.45 -11.44 21.24
CA PHE A 46 11.59 -10.97 22.02
C PHE A 46 11.21 -9.99 23.14
N MET A 47 9.92 -9.70 23.32
CA MET A 47 9.38 -8.70 24.26
C MET A 47 10.11 -7.34 24.15
N ASN A 48 10.51 -7.00 22.92
CA ASN A 48 11.27 -5.80 22.62
C ASN A 48 10.52 -4.98 21.58
N PHE A 49 9.80 -3.96 22.05
CA PHE A 49 8.96 -3.11 21.22
C PHE A 49 9.74 -2.16 20.29
N TRP A 50 11.07 -2.06 20.42
CA TRP A 50 11.89 -1.30 19.47
C TRP A 50 11.81 -1.87 18.04
N TYR A 51 11.55 -3.18 17.89
CA TYR A 51 11.35 -3.79 16.57
C TYR A 51 10.12 -3.24 15.83
N LEU A 52 9.12 -2.67 16.53
CA LEU A 52 7.98 -2.02 15.89
C LEU A 52 8.38 -0.77 15.10
N LEU A 53 9.49 -0.10 15.45
CA LEU A 53 9.99 1.03 14.66
C LEU A 53 10.51 0.60 13.28
N GLY A 54 10.91 -0.68 13.13
CA GLY A 54 11.31 -1.24 11.84
C GLY A 54 10.15 -1.35 10.85
N ALA A 55 8.93 -1.53 11.34
CA ALA A 55 7.75 -1.71 10.50
C ALA A 55 7.51 -0.54 9.50
N PRO A 56 7.37 0.73 9.95
CA PRO A 56 7.18 1.84 9.03
C PRO A 56 8.41 2.06 8.13
N ILE A 57 9.63 1.86 8.65
CA ILE A 57 10.86 2.07 7.87
C ILE A 57 10.91 1.10 6.68
N ILE A 58 10.69 -0.18 6.92
CA ILE A 58 10.73 -1.20 5.88
C ILE A 58 9.56 -1.01 4.91
N ALA A 59 8.33 -0.86 5.42
CA ALA A 59 7.15 -0.71 4.57
C ALA A 59 7.26 0.51 3.63
N TYR A 60 7.67 1.68 4.15
CA TYR A 60 7.86 2.87 3.31
C TYR A 60 9.02 2.71 2.32
N SER A 61 10.10 2.02 2.70
CA SER A 61 11.21 1.77 1.78
C SER A 61 10.74 1.01 0.54
N PHE A 62 10.02 -0.11 0.72
CA PHE A 62 9.46 -0.87 -0.40
C PHE A 62 8.45 -0.05 -1.21
N ALA A 63 7.52 0.63 -0.54
CA ALA A 63 6.48 1.42 -1.20
C ALA A 63 7.05 2.56 -2.06
N TRP A 64 7.97 3.34 -1.50
CA TRP A 64 8.57 4.48 -2.20
C TRP A 64 9.46 4.05 -3.36
N ILE A 65 10.25 2.98 -3.19
CA ILE A 65 11.03 2.42 -4.30
C ILE A 65 10.09 2.03 -5.44
N SER A 66 8.99 1.33 -5.17
CA SER A 66 8.06 0.97 -6.23
C SER A 66 7.38 2.18 -6.87
N HIS A 67 6.95 3.17 -6.08
CA HIS A 67 6.30 4.35 -6.65
C HIS A 67 7.24 5.16 -7.57
N PHE A 68 8.47 5.40 -7.14
CA PHE A 68 9.41 6.24 -7.91
C PHE A 68 10.04 5.52 -9.10
N PHE A 69 10.39 4.23 -8.96
CA PHE A 69 11.16 3.52 -9.99
C PHE A 69 10.31 2.57 -10.85
N ILE A 70 9.18 2.06 -10.34
CA ILE A 70 8.33 1.11 -11.05
C ILE A 70 7.09 1.81 -11.59
N GLU A 71 6.27 2.40 -10.71
CA GLU A 71 5.03 3.08 -11.09
C GLU A 71 5.34 4.35 -11.88
N GLY A 72 6.31 5.14 -11.42
CA GLY A 72 6.67 6.45 -11.99
C GLY A 72 5.77 7.59 -11.48
N ASN A 73 5.23 7.46 -10.27
CA ASN A 73 4.39 8.47 -9.64
C ASN A 73 4.88 8.81 -8.22
N LYS A 74 4.21 9.78 -7.58
CA LYS A 74 4.49 10.14 -6.19
C LYS A 74 3.52 9.36 -5.28
N PRO A 75 3.97 8.80 -4.15
CA PRO A 75 3.11 8.11 -3.20
C PRO A 75 1.90 8.96 -2.78
N ALA A 76 0.71 8.35 -2.74
CA ALA A 76 -0.51 8.99 -2.25
C ALA A 76 -0.38 9.44 -0.77
N THR A 77 0.51 8.79 -0.01
CA THR A 77 0.80 9.07 1.40
C THR A 77 1.19 10.52 1.65
N PHE A 78 1.83 11.20 0.67
CA PHE A 78 2.20 12.61 0.81
C PHE A 78 0.99 13.57 0.84
N GLY A 79 -0.15 13.17 0.28
CA GLY A 79 -1.39 13.96 0.35
C GLY A 79 -2.36 13.44 1.40
N HIS A 80 -2.45 12.12 1.56
CA HIS A 80 -3.47 11.46 2.38
C HIS A 80 -2.87 10.31 3.19
N PRO A 81 -2.03 10.59 4.22
CA PRO A 81 -1.23 9.56 4.89
C PRO A 81 -2.07 8.47 5.57
N LEU A 82 -3.12 8.85 6.30
CA LEU A 82 -3.98 7.89 7.01
C LEU A 82 -4.81 7.03 6.05
N TRP A 83 -5.31 7.61 4.96
CA TRP A 83 -6.04 6.84 3.95
C TRP A 83 -5.12 5.93 3.14
N SER A 84 -3.90 6.37 2.85
CA SER A 84 -2.91 5.54 2.17
C SER A 84 -2.54 4.33 3.02
N LEU A 85 -2.28 4.53 4.32
CA LEU A 85 -2.02 3.43 5.25
C LEU A 85 -3.19 2.43 5.31
N ARG A 86 -4.43 2.93 5.43
CA ARG A 86 -5.63 2.08 5.40
C ARG A 86 -5.74 1.32 4.08
N ALA A 87 -5.47 1.99 2.96
CA ALA A 87 -5.56 1.41 1.64
C ALA A 87 -4.46 0.36 1.37
N ASP A 88 -3.26 0.53 1.92
CA ASP A 88 -2.18 -0.48 1.88
C ASP A 88 -2.65 -1.79 2.52
N PHE A 89 -3.20 -1.74 3.74
CA PHE A 89 -3.75 -2.92 4.41
C PHE A 89 -4.96 -3.52 3.68
N GLN A 90 -5.84 -2.67 3.12
CA GLN A 90 -6.99 -3.14 2.35
C GLN A 90 -6.56 -3.83 1.05
N MET A 91 -5.58 -3.28 0.34
CA MET A 91 -4.99 -3.91 -0.84
C MET A 91 -4.29 -5.21 -0.47
N PHE A 92 -3.51 -5.24 0.61
CA PHE A 92 -2.88 -6.45 1.13
C PHE A 92 -3.91 -7.57 1.39
N TYR A 93 -5.02 -7.24 2.05
CA TYR A 93 -6.13 -8.17 2.27
C TYR A 93 -6.74 -8.70 0.97
N TYR A 94 -6.97 -7.84 -0.02
CA TYR A 94 -7.51 -8.26 -1.31
C TYR A 94 -6.52 -9.09 -2.13
N VAL A 95 -5.21 -8.88 -1.98
CA VAL A 95 -4.19 -9.77 -2.55
C VAL A 95 -4.25 -11.14 -1.87
N LEU A 96 -4.31 -11.19 -0.53
CA LEU A 96 -4.39 -12.44 0.22
C LEU A 96 -5.64 -13.26 -0.10
N THR A 97 -6.79 -12.60 -0.24
CA THR A 97 -8.07 -13.26 -0.52
C THR A 97 -8.30 -13.52 -2.01
N GLY A 98 -7.41 -13.06 -2.89
CA GLY A 98 -7.56 -13.20 -4.35
C GLY A 98 -8.62 -12.28 -4.97
N SER A 99 -9.26 -11.40 -4.20
CA SER A 99 -10.34 -10.52 -4.65
C SER A 99 -9.87 -9.19 -5.25
N LEU A 100 -8.55 -8.94 -5.29
CA LEU A 100 -8.01 -7.68 -5.84
C LEU A 100 -8.40 -7.45 -7.30
N LYS A 101 -8.41 -8.50 -8.12
CA LYS A 101 -8.78 -8.38 -9.54
C LYS A 101 -10.20 -7.84 -9.70
N GLU A 102 -11.14 -8.35 -8.92
CA GLU A 102 -12.53 -7.88 -8.89
C GLU A 102 -12.59 -6.38 -8.54
N GLN A 103 -11.78 -5.92 -7.58
CA GLN A 103 -11.73 -4.51 -7.22
C GLN A 103 -11.16 -3.62 -8.33
N LEU A 104 -10.16 -4.10 -9.08
CA LEU A 104 -9.64 -3.37 -10.24
C LEU A 104 -10.69 -3.28 -11.35
N ASP A 105 -11.33 -4.41 -11.69
CA ASP A 105 -12.37 -4.50 -12.72
C ASP A 105 -13.57 -3.61 -12.38
N LYS A 106 -14.04 -3.65 -11.12
CA LYS A 106 -15.14 -2.81 -10.62
C LYS A 106 -14.90 -1.31 -10.79
N HIS A 107 -13.66 -0.87 -10.73
CA HIS A 107 -13.27 0.53 -10.87
C HIS A 107 -12.64 0.84 -12.24
N GLN A 108 -12.73 -0.10 -13.19
CA GLN A 108 -12.22 0.03 -14.56
C GLN A 108 -10.72 0.38 -14.61
N ILE A 109 -9.94 -0.15 -13.66
CA ILE A 109 -8.50 0.06 -13.60
C ILE A 109 -7.81 -1.01 -14.42
N GLN A 110 -7.29 -0.63 -15.59
CA GLN A 110 -6.54 -1.55 -16.42
C GLN A 110 -5.21 -1.89 -15.75
N GLN A 111 -5.01 -3.19 -15.49
CA GLN A 111 -3.74 -3.67 -14.96
C GLN A 111 -2.67 -3.59 -16.05
N SER A 112 -1.65 -2.80 -15.81
CA SER A 112 -0.41 -2.81 -16.58
C SER A 112 0.48 -3.96 -16.12
N VAL A 113 1.14 -4.59 -17.09
CA VAL A 113 2.14 -5.66 -16.86
C VAL A 113 3.34 -5.08 -16.14
#